data_AF-A0A2N3BY41-F1
#
_entry.id   AF-A0A2N3BY41-F1
#
_cell.length_a   1.000
_cell.length_b   1.000
_cell.length_c   1.000
_cell.angle_alpha   90.00
_cell.angle_beta   90.00
_cell.angle_gamma   90.00
#
_symmetry.space_group_name_H-M   'P 1'
#
loop_
_entity.id
_entity.type
_entity.pdbx_description
1 polymer ?
#
loop_
_entity_poly.entity_id
_entity_poly.type
_entity_poly.pdbx_seq_one_letter_code
_entity_poly.pdbx_strand_id
1 'polypeptide(L)'
;QLAAPIGEHPHVAQVRQTGMILAFELGQANRREPLPAAQRTGLCAYRAALQRGVLLRPLGDVLYWMPPYCIGDDELHHLAEVTATVIDESTRACA
;
A
#
# COMPACT_ATOMS: atom_id res chain seq x y z
N GLN A 1 3.84 -4.20 13.79
CA GLN A 1 3.36 -5.57 13.47
C GLN A 1 2.30 -5.55 12.36
N LEU A 2 1.34 -4.63 12.36
CA LEU A 2 0.27 -4.55 11.33
C LEU A 2 0.75 -4.45 9.87
N ALA A 3 1.86 -3.75 9.61
CA ALA A 3 2.43 -3.64 8.26
C ALA A 3 3.29 -4.85 7.84
N ALA A 4 3.64 -5.76 8.76
CA ALA A 4 4.54 -6.87 8.46
C ALA A 4 3.94 -7.84 7.41
N PRO A 5 2.66 -8.27 7.53
CA PRO A 5 2.03 -9.10 6.49
C PRO A 5 1.99 -8.43 5.11
N ILE A 6 1.87 -7.10 5.06
CA ILE A 6 1.89 -6.34 3.80
C ILE A 6 3.27 -6.44 3.15
N GLY A 7 4.35 -6.37 3.93
CA GLY A 7 5.72 -6.60 3.43
C GLY A 7 5.97 -8.01 2.90
N GLU A 8 5.14 -8.98 3.28
CA GLU A 8 5.19 -10.36 2.77
C GLU A 8 4.36 -10.56 1.50
N HIS A 9 3.70 -9.52 0.98
CA HIS A 9 2.96 -9.61 -0.28
C HIS A 9 3.90 -9.78 -1.48
N PRO A 10 3.61 -10.64 -2.48
CA PRO A 10 4.48 -10.87 -3.64
C PRO A 10 4.80 -9.60 -4.45
N HIS A 11 3.88 -8.63 -4.47
CA HIS A 11 4.04 -7.37 -5.17
C HIS A 11 4.60 -6.22 -4.31
N VAL A 12 5.06 -6.48 -3.08
CA VAL A 12 5.73 -5.47 -2.26
C VAL A 12 7.23 -5.74 -2.29
N ALA A 13 7.96 -4.89 -3.01
CA ALA A 13 9.40 -5.02 -3.20
C ALA A 13 10.19 -4.57 -1.97
N GLN A 14 9.73 -3.48 -1.33
CA GLN A 14 10.38 -2.95 -0.15
C GLN A 14 9.36 -2.29 0.79
N VAL A 15 9.58 -2.45 2.09
CA VAL A 15 8.92 -1.67 3.14
C VAL A 15 9.97 -0.82 3.84
N ARG A 16 9.73 0.49 3.93
CA ARG A 16 10.58 1.44 4.65
C ARG A 16 9.77 2.10 5.75
N GLN A 17 10.35 2.30 6.93
CA GLN A 17 9.67 2.91 8.06
C GLN A 17 10.59 3.88 8.81
N THR A 18 10.03 5.03 9.21
CA THR A 18 10.61 5.94 10.21
C THR A 18 9.47 6.46 11.10
N GLY A 19 9.50 6.12 12.40
CA GLY A 19 8.38 6.42 13.30
C GLY A 19 7.04 5.85 12.78
N MET A 20 6.03 6.72 12.65
CA MET A 20 4.71 6.39 12.08
C MET A 20 4.60 6.65 10.57
N ILE A 21 5.72 6.88 9.89
CA ILE A 21 5.77 7.00 8.43
C ILE A 21 6.21 5.65 7.86
N LEU A 22 5.35 5.01 7.07
CA LEU A 22 5.65 3.73 6.41
C LEU A 22 5.45 3.89 4.92
N ALA A 23 6.36 3.37 4.10
CA ALA A 23 6.25 3.35 2.65
C ALA A 23 6.39 1.92 2.12
N PHE A 24 5.50 1.55 1.22
CA PHE A 24 5.44 0.26 0.52
C PHE A 24 5.74 0.52 -0.95
N GLU A 25 6.88 0.03 -1.42
CA GLU A 25 7.25 0.08 -2.83
C GLU A 25 6.67 -1.13 -3.55
N LEU A 26 5.79 -0.87 -4.53
CA LEU A 26 5.14 -1.91 -5.30
C LEU A 26 6.02 -2.33 -6.48
N GLY A 27 6.05 -3.62 -6.76
CA GLY A 27 6.80 -4.22 -7.85
C GLY A 27 6.03 -5.36 -8.50
N GLN A 28 6.67 -5.99 -9.49
CA GLN A 28 6.19 -7.24 -10.06
C GLN A 28 6.16 -8.35 -8.99
N ALA A 29 5.47 -9.47 -9.26
CA ALA A 29 5.31 -10.58 -8.31
C ALA A 29 6.65 -11.21 -7.85
N ASN A 30 7.75 -10.92 -8.57
CA ASN A 30 9.10 -11.34 -8.25
C ASN A 30 9.85 -10.39 -7.28
N ARG A 31 9.23 -9.26 -6.88
CA ARG A 31 9.76 -8.20 -6.01
C ARG A 31 11.02 -7.47 -6.49
N ARG A 32 11.49 -7.74 -7.70
CA ARG A 32 12.77 -7.22 -8.21
C ARG A 32 12.57 -6.15 -9.26
N GLU A 33 11.53 -6.32 -10.08
CA GLU A 33 11.26 -5.43 -11.20
C GLU A 33 10.16 -4.43 -10.84
N PRO A 34 10.30 -3.17 -11.28
CA PRO A 34 9.25 -2.18 -11.10
C PRO A 34 8.01 -2.54 -11.90
N LEU A 35 6.85 -2.05 -11.46
CA LEU A 35 5.62 -2.11 -12.25
C LEU A 35 5.72 -1.19 -13.48
N PRO A 36 5.08 -1.53 -14.62
CA PRO A 36 4.99 -0.64 -15.77
C PRO A 36 4.26 0.65 -15.41
N ALA A 37 4.91 1.80 -15.57
CA ALA A 37 4.33 3.10 -15.21
C ALA A 37 2.98 3.42 -15.89
N ALA A 38 2.71 2.82 -17.07
CA ALA A 38 1.45 2.95 -17.79
C ALA A 38 0.25 2.34 -17.04
N GLN A 39 0.48 1.33 -16.19
CA GLN A 39 -0.57 0.68 -15.38
C GLN A 39 -1.06 1.57 -14.25
N ARG A 40 -0.23 2.51 -13.78
CA ARG A 40 -0.57 3.47 -12.73
C ARG A 40 -1.09 2.77 -11.46
N THR A 41 -0.48 1.64 -11.10
CA THR A 41 -0.97 0.74 -10.04
C THR A 41 -1.11 1.46 -8.69
N GLY A 42 -0.17 2.33 -8.32
CA GLY A 42 -0.32 3.14 -7.10
C GLY A 42 -1.56 4.07 -7.12
N LEU A 43 -1.95 4.62 -8.28
CA LEU A 43 -3.18 5.41 -8.42
C LEU A 43 -4.44 4.53 -8.35
N CYS A 44 -4.38 3.33 -8.91
CA CYS A 44 -5.42 2.32 -8.84
C CYS A 44 -5.68 1.90 -7.38
N ALA A 45 -4.63 1.55 -6.64
CA ALA A 45 -4.68 1.22 -5.21
C ALA A 45 -5.22 2.38 -4.37
N TYR A 46 -4.77 3.61 -4.65
CA TYR A 46 -5.27 4.82 -3.99
C TYR A 46 -6.78 4.99 -4.13
N ARG A 47 -7.31 4.88 -5.35
CA ARG A 47 -8.74 5.03 -5.61
C ARG A 47 -9.56 3.95 -4.91
N ALA A 48 -9.08 2.71 -4.94
CA ALA A 48 -9.71 1.59 -4.25
C ALA A 48 -9.71 1.77 -2.73
N ALA A 49 -8.62 2.31 -2.16
CA ALA A 49 -8.54 2.60 -0.72
C ALA A 49 -9.48 3.74 -0.33
N LEU A 50 -9.56 4.77 -1.15
CA LEU A 50 -10.44 5.92 -0.90
C LEU A 50 -11.92 5.51 -0.85
N GLN A 51 -12.34 4.59 -1.71
CA GLN A 51 -13.68 3.99 -1.69
C GLN A 51 -13.97 3.20 -0.40
N ARG A 52 -12.93 2.76 0.31
CA ARG A 52 -13.00 2.02 1.58
C ARG A 52 -12.71 2.92 2.80
N GLY A 53 -12.72 4.24 2.61
CA GLY A 53 -12.52 5.21 3.69
C GLY A 53 -11.06 5.39 4.13
N VAL A 54 -10.09 4.89 3.36
CA VAL A 54 -8.67 5.01 3.68
C VAL A 54 -7.96 5.91 2.67
N LEU A 55 -7.31 6.96 3.17
CA LEU A 55 -6.49 7.85 2.36
C LEU A 55 -5.04 7.38 2.34
N LEU A 56 -4.66 6.68 1.27
CA LEU A 56 -3.24 6.43 0.95
C LEU A 56 -2.72 7.58 0.09
N ARG A 57 -1.48 8.03 0.28
CA ARG A 57 -0.87 8.97 -0.69
C ARG A 57 0.09 8.21 -1.61
N PRO A 58 -0.23 8.08 -2.91
CA PRO A 58 0.66 7.44 -3.86
C PRO A 58 1.76 8.42 -4.32
N LEU A 59 2.98 7.92 -4.45
CA LEU A 59 4.11 8.57 -5.14
C LEU A 59 4.59 7.61 -6.23
N GLY A 60 3.97 7.67 -7.41
CA GLY A 60 4.10 6.62 -8.41
C GLY A 60 3.50 5.32 -7.85
N ASP A 61 4.30 4.26 -7.84
CA ASP A 61 3.93 2.94 -7.28
C ASP A 61 4.44 2.74 -5.84
N VAL A 62 4.72 3.84 -5.14
CA VAL A 62 4.96 3.83 -3.69
C VAL A 62 3.70 4.29 -2.97
N LEU A 63 3.14 3.43 -2.12
CA LEU A 63 2.05 3.79 -1.21
C LEU A 63 2.63 4.09 0.15
N TYR A 64 2.12 5.10 0.87
CA TYR A 64 2.62 5.37 2.21
C TYR A 64 1.52 5.68 3.23
N TRP A 65 1.81 5.28 4.47
CA TRP A 65 1.05 5.63 5.67
C TRP A 65 1.72 6.82 6.35
N MET A 66 0.89 7.77 6.77
CA MET A 66 1.27 8.84 7.68
C MET A 66 0.03 9.23 8.49
N PRO A 67 -0.47 8.32 9.34
CA PRO A 67 -1.67 8.58 10.13
C PRO A 67 -1.40 9.67 11.19
N PRO A 68 -2.45 10.33 11.68
CA PRO A 68 -2.33 11.24 12.82
C PRO A 68 -1.88 10.48 14.08
N TYR A 69 -1.15 11.14 14.98
CA TYR A 69 -0.63 10.50 16.19
C TYR A 69 -1.68 10.17 17.25
N CYS A 70 -2.91 10.65 17.07
CA CYS A 70 -4.06 10.28 17.89
C CYS A 70 -4.90 9.14 17.29
N ILE A 71 -4.44 8.49 16.21
CA ILE A 71 -5.14 7.36 15.60
C ILE A 71 -5.34 6.22 16.61
N GLY A 72 -6.54 5.64 16.63
CA GLY A 72 -6.86 4.49 17.47
C GLY A 72 -6.42 3.16 16.88
N ASP A 73 -6.42 2.12 17.71
CA ASP A 73 -6.05 0.76 17.29
C ASP A 73 -6.99 0.23 16.20
N ASP A 74 -8.31 0.43 16.32
CA ASP A 74 -9.29 -0.03 15.33
C ASP A 74 -9.08 0.62 13.96
N GLU A 75 -8.75 1.92 13.94
CA GLU A 75 -8.44 2.67 12.72
C GLU A 75 -7.13 2.20 12.08
N LEU A 76 -6.13 1.83 12.89
CA LEU A 76 -4.88 1.23 12.41
C LEU A 76 -5.10 -0.15 11.80
N HIS A 77 -5.98 -0.97 12.39
CA HIS A 77 -6.36 -2.26 11.82
C HIS A 77 -7.09 -2.07 10.48
N HIS A 78 -8.05 -1.15 10.42
CA HIS A 78 -8.75 -0.81 9.17
C HIS A 78 -7.79 -0.30 8.09
N LEU A 79 -6.85 0.57 8.44
CA LEU A 79 -5.79 1.04 7.55
C LEU A 79 -4.97 -0.13 6.99
N ALA A 80 -4.58 -1.08 7.83
CA ALA A 80 -3.78 -2.24 7.44
C ALA A 80 -4.56 -3.19 6.51
N GLU A 81 -5.79 -3.54 6.88
CA GLU A 81 -6.67 -4.42 6.12
C GLU A 81 -6.99 -3.87 4.73
N VAL A 82 -7.37 -2.59 4.66
CA VAL A 82 -7.64 -1.92 3.39
C VAL A 82 -6.37 -1.85 2.55
N THR A 83 -5.23 -1.51 3.13
CA THR A 83 -3.95 -1.44 2.38
C THR A 83 -3.60 -2.78 1.76
N ALA A 84 -3.69 -3.89 2.52
CA ALA A 84 -3.44 -5.22 2.00
C ALA A 84 -4.40 -5.57 0.85
N THR A 85 -5.69 -5.31 1.05
CA THR A 85 -6.75 -5.59 0.06
C THR A 85 -6.50 -4.84 -1.25
N VAL A 86 -6.20 -3.54 -1.19
CA VAL A 86 -6.06 -2.73 -2.41
C VAL A 86 -4.75 -3.01 -3.16
N ILE A 87 -3.70 -3.44 -2.47
CA ILE A 87 -2.46 -3.91 -3.12
C ILE A 87 -2.76 -5.17 -3.92
N ASP A 88 -3.48 -6.12 -3.33
CA ASP A 88 -3.87 -7.35 -4.00
C ASP A 88 -4.80 -7.10 -5.21
N GLU A 89 -5.80 -6.24 -5.07
CA GLU A 89 -6.71 -5.89 -6.16
C GLU A 89 -6.02 -5.14 -7.29
N SER A 90 -5.24 -4.11 -6.96
CA SER A 90 -4.61 -3.23 -7.96
C SER A 90 -3.52 -3.96 -8.76
N THR A 91 -2.84 -4.92 -8.15
CA THR A 91 -1.80 -5.71 -8.83
C THR A 91 -2.36 -6.80 -9.75
N ARG A 92 -3.68 -7.06 -9.72
CA ARG A 92 -4.39 -7.95 -10.65
C ARG A 92 -5.22 -7.21 -11.68
N ALA A 93 -5.91 -6.14 -11.27
CA ALA A 93 -6.90 -5.44 -12.09
C ALA A 93 -6.30 -4.37 -13.00
N CYS A 94 -5.16 -3.79 -12.59
CA CYS A 94 -4.47 -2.75 -13.33
C CYS A 94 -3.19 -3.27 -14.03
N ALA A 95 -2.87 -4.57 -13.88
CA ALA A 95 -1.73 -5.24 -14.51
C ALA A 95 -1.95 -5.56 -16.00
#